data_AF-A0A8J5NU43-F1
#
_entry.id   AF-A0A8J5NU43-F1
#
_cell.length_a   1.000
_cell.length_b   1.000
_cell.length_c   1.000
_cell.angle_alpha   90.00
_cell.angle_beta   90.00
_cell.angle_gamma   90.00
#
_symmetry.space_group_name_H-M   'P 1'
#
loop_
_entity.id
_entity.type
_entity.pdbx_description
1 polymer ?
#
loop_
_entity_poly.entity_id
_entity_poly.type
_entity_poly.pdbx_seq_one_letter_code
_entity_poly.pdbx_strand_id
1 'polypeptide(L)'
;MGWESLKNLPVVIAGYEGVSEPHSPLYYTCWILEYQGRRQAMLALDYALSGFATDYETLNHSEGEAWRTGKANVTALHSPDLRDCGIGPEPAEQDRKNVIGDYRPFEESTSKGYSGLGNMKTQ
;
A
#
# COMPACT_ATOMS: atom_id res chain seq x y z
N MET A 1 -13.75 -3.69 -16.51
CA MET A 1 -13.57 -2.59 -15.53
C MET A 1 -12.12 -2.20 -15.57
N GLY A 2 -11.83 -0.92 -15.76
CA GLY A 2 -10.46 -0.39 -15.78
C GLY A 2 -10.42 0.90 -14.97
N TRP A 3 -9.30 1.17 -14.30
CA TRP A 3 -9.10 2.43 -13.61
C TRP A 3 -8.78 3.51 -14.64
N GLU A 4 -9.63 4.53 -14.74
CA GLU A 4 -9.44 5.64 -15.68
C GLU A 4 -8.40 6.67 -15.18
N SER A 5 -8.03 6.62 -13.90
CA SER A 5 -7.12 7.57 -13.27
C SER A 5 -6.37 6.92 -12.11
N LEU A 6 -5.13 7.37 -11.90
CA LEU A 6 -4.28 6.93 -10.79
C LEU A 6 -4.94 7.14 -9.42
N LYS A 7 -5.72 8.22 -9.25
CA LYS A 7 -6.42 8.50 -7.99
C LYS A 7 -7.47 7.45 -7.61
N ASN A 8 -7.91 6.64 -8.57
CA ASN A 8 -8.94 5.62 -8.34
C ASN A 8 -8.34 4.27 -7.93
N LEU A 9 -7.01 4.18 -7.83
CA LEU A 9 -6.32 2.98 -7.38
C LEU A 9 -6.31 2.94 -5.84
N PRO A 10 -6.71 1.81 -5.22
CA PRO A 10 -6.75 1.68 -3.77
C PRO A 10 -5.37 1.41 -3.13
N VAL A 11 -4.29 1.61 -3.89
CA VAL A 11 -2.92 1.24 -3.52
C VAL A 11 -1.94 2.27 -4.03
N VAL A 12 -0.83 2.42 -3.30
CA VAL A 12 0.32 3.21 -3.74
C VAL A 12 0.85 2.66 -5.07
N ILE A 13 1.26 3.58 -5.94
CA ILE A 13 1.83 3.25 -7.23
C ILE A 13 3.33 3.54 -7.22
N ALA A 14 4.06 2.77 -8.01
CA ALA A 14 5.47 2.99 -8.22
C ALA A 14 5.87 2.73 -9.67
N GLY A 15 6.88 3.45 -10.13
CA GLY A 15 7.74 2.99 -11.20
C GLY A 15 8.70 1.91 -10.69
N TYR A 16 9.02 0.93 -11.51
CA TYR A 16 9.99 -0.12 -11.20
C TYR A 16 10.95 -0.34 -12.37
N GLU A 17 12.24 -0.51 -12.07
CA GLU A 17 13.27 -0.67 -13.10
C GLU A 17 13.07 -1.88 -14.02
N GLY A 18 12.36 -2.91 -13.56
CA GLY A 18 12.01 -4.07 -14.39
C GLY A 18 10.88 -3.80 -15.39
N VAL A 19 10.14 -2.70 -15.26
CA VAL A 19 9.09 -2.31 -16.21
C VAL A 19 9.75 -1.57 -17.37
N SER A 20 10.33 -2.30 -18.31
CA SER A 20 11.11 -1.69 -19.41
C SER A 20 10.27 -1.25 -20.60
N GLU A 21 9.04 -1.76 -20.76
CA GLU A 21 8.21 -1.55 -21.95
C GLU A 21 6.70 -1.56 -21.63
N PRO A 22 5.83 -0.95 -22.47
CA PRO A 22 4.38 -0.89 -22.25
C PRO A 22 3.65 -2.24 -22.11
N HIS A 23 4.30 -3.35 -22.48
CA HIS A 23 3.77 -4.72 -22.32
C HIS A 23 4.70 -5.59 -21.47
N SER A 24 5.54 -4.98 -20.63
CA SER A 24 6.42 -5.73 -19.73
C SER A 24 5.58 -6.68 -18.85
N PRO A 25 6.01 -7.93 -18.64
CA PRO A 25 5.33 -8.85 -17.74
C PRO A 25 5.35 -8.37 -16.28
N LEU A 26 6.15 -7.35 -15.97
CA LEU A 26 6.25 -6.74 -14.65
C LEU A 26 5.29 -5.55 -14.47
N TYR A 27 4.59 -5.15 -15.53
CA TYR A 27 3.52 -4.17 -15.46
C TYR A 27 2.34 -4.75 -14.66
N TYR A 28 1.76 -3.97 -13.75
CA TYR A 28 0.73 -4.42 -12.79
C TYR A 28 1.19 -5.45 -11.75
N THR A 29 2.49 -5.62 -11.49
CA THR A 29 2.95 -6.51 -10.40
C THR A 29 2.84 -5.86 -9.03
N CYS A 30 2.55 -6.68 -8.01
CA CYS A 30 2.46 -6.25 -6.61
C CYS A 30 3.80 -6.44 -5.90
N TRP A 31 4.24 -5.40 -5.18
CA TRP A 31 5.47 -5.39 -4.42
C TRP A 31 5.23 -4.90 -3.00
N ILE A 32 5.79 -5.61 -2.02
CA ILE A 32 5.82 -5.18 -0.62
C ILE A 32 7.22 -4.66 -0.34
N LEU A 33 7.34 -3.36 -0.12
CA LEU A 33 8.59 -2.71 0.26
C LEU A 33 8.66 -2.60 1.78
N GLU A 34 9.75 -3.07 2.38
CA GLU A 34 10.01 -2.97 3.81
C GLU A 34 11.13 -1.98 4.09
N TYR A 35 10.85 -0.99 4.93
CA TYR A 35 11.79 0.02 5.39
C TYR A 35 11.62 0.23 6.89
N GLN A 36 12.69 0.03 7.66
CA GLN A 36 12.69 0.20 9.13
C GLN A 36 11.55 -0.57 9.84
N GLY A 37 11.21 -1.76 9.35
CA GLY A 37 10.13 -2.61 9.89
C GLY A 37 8.72 -2.17 9.51
N ARG A 38 8.55 -1.08 8.75
CA ARG A 38 7.27 -0.70 8.13
C ARG A 38 7.18 -1.32 6.74
N ARG A 39 5.99 -1.80 6.38
CA ARG A 39 5.71 -2.40 5.07
C ARG A 39 4.74 -1.52 4.30
N GLN A 40 5.03 -1.33 3.02
CA GLN A 40 4.19 -0.61 2.09
C GLN A 40 3.96 -1.47 0.85
N ALA A 41 2.70 -1.80 0.59
CA ALA A 41 2.31 -2.44 -0.66
C ALA A 41 2.26 -1.41 -1.79
N MET A 42 2.79 -1.76 -2.96
CA MET A 42 2.86 -0.90 -4.14
C MET A 42 2.58 -1.67 -5.41
N LEU A 43 1.91 -1.02 -6.35
CA LEU A 43 1.67 -1.54 -7.70
C LEU A 43 2.67 -0.93 -8.67
N ALA A 44 3.41 -1.76 -9.39
CA ALA A 44 4.34 -1.31 -10.43
C ALA A 44 3.57 -0.95 -11.71
N LEU A 45 3.57 0.33 -12.09
CA LEU A 45 2.80 0.87 -13.21
C LEU A 45 3.62 1.65 -14.24
N ASP A 46 4.89 1.91 -13.96
CA ASP A 46 5.74 2.67 -14.88
C ASP A 46 7.19 2.18 -14.78
N TYR A 47 8.02 2.64 -15.71
CA TYR A 47 9.46 2.50 -15.64
C TYR A 47 10.05 3.42 -14.56
N ALA A 48 11.03 2.91 -13.83
CA ALA A 48 11.94 3.73 -13.03
C ALA A 48 13.38 3.50 -13.47
N LEU A 49 14.23 4.53 -13.44
CA LEU A 49 15.63 4.39 -13.87
C LEU A 49 16.41 3.37 -13.01
N SER A 50 16.11 3.29 -11.72
CA SER A 50 16.72 2.32 -10.80
C SER A 50 15.83 2.07 -9.58
N GLY A 51 15.73 0.81 -9.18
CA GLY A 51 14.90 0.36 -8.07
C GLY A 51 13.44 0.74 -8.26
N PHE A 52 12.88 1.42 -7.26
CA PHE A 52 11.49 1.90 -7.25
C PHE A 52 11.45 3.43 -7.17
N ALA A 53 10.52 4.05 -7.89
CA ALA A 53 10.20 5.46 -7.78
C ALA A 53 8.72 5.61 -7.44
N THR A 54 8.39 6.31 -6.36
CA THR A 54 7.01 6.48 -5.89
C THR A 54 6.73 7.96 -5.62
N ASP A 55 5.50 8.28 -5.25
CA ASP A 55 5.08 9.64 -4.97
C ASP A 55 5.70 10.20 -3.68
N TYR A 56 5.63 11.51 -3.56
CA TYR A 56 6.18 12.26 -2.43
C TYR A 56 5.50 11.92 -1.10
N GLU A 57 4.19 11.67 -1.08
CA GLU A 57 3.44 11.43 0.16
C GLU A 57 3.85 10.09 0.77
N THR A 58 3.97 9.06 -0.07
CA THR A 58 4.51 7.75 0.29
C THR A 58 5.90 7.86 0.90
N LEU A 59 6.81 8.63 0.28
CA LEU A 59 8.15 8.81 0.82
C LEU A 59 8.14 9.64 2.11
N ASN A 60 7.30 10.67 2.22
CA ASN A 60 7.16 11.50 3.41
C ASN A 60 6.74 10.67 4.65
N HIS A 61 5.89 9.66 4.46
CA HIS A 61 5.46 8.75 5.53
C HIS A 61 6.55 7.80 6.05
N SER A 62 7.67 7.66 5.32
CA SER A 62 8.81 6.85 5.77
C SER A 62 9.59 7.50 6.91
N GLU A 63 9.42 8.82 7.12
CA GLU A 63 10.13 9.64 8.10
C GLU A 63 11.68 9.55 7.98
N GLY A 64 12.41 10.33 8.78
CA GLY A 64 13.87 10.19 8.91
C GLY A 64 14.69 10.48 7.64
N GLU A 65 15.74 9.67 7.41
CA GLU A 65 16.73 9.92 6.34
C GLU A 65 16.16 9.78 4.92
N ALA A 66 15.14 8.92 4.74
CA ALA A 66 14.50 8.71 3.46
C ALA A 66 13.84 10.00 2.95
N TRP A 67 13.14 10.70 3.84
CA TRP A 67 12.59 12.03 3.60
C TRP A 67 13.69 13.05 3.26
N ARG A 68 14.77 13.10 4.05
CA ARG A 68 15.84 14.10 3.91
C ARG A 68 16.65 13.95 2.63
N THR A 69 16.89 12.71 2.20
CA THR A 69 17.76 12.40 1.06
C THR A 69 16.97 12.15 -0.23
N GLY A 70 15.64 12.02 -0.14
CA GLY A 70 14.79 11.66 -1.27
C GLY A 70 14.89 10.18 -1.67
N LYS A 71 15.62 9.36 -0.92
CA LYS A 71 15.94 7.97 -1.26
C LYS A 71 16.05 7.09 -0.02
N ALA A 72 15.65 5.83 -0.14
CA ALA A 72 15.79 4.85 0.92
C ALA A 72 16.25 3.51 0.34
N ASN A 73 17.10 2.80 1.08
CA ASN A 73 17.36 1.39 0.81
C ASN A 73 16.26 0.58 1.48
N VAL A 74 15.54 -0.21 0.70
CA VAL A 74 14.40 -1.00 1.14
C VAL A 74 14.62 -2.48 0.80
N THR A 75 13.96 -3.36 1.53
CA THR A 75 13.83 -4.76 1.11
C THR A 75 12.57 -4.89 0.26
N ALA A 76 12.69 -5.39 -0.96
CA ALA A 76 11.57 -5.57 -1.88
C ALA A 76 11.15 -7.05 -1.95
N LEU A 77 9.86 -7.31 -1.77
CA LEU A 77 9.26 -8.64 -1.88
C LEU A 77 8.20 -8.62 -2.97
N HIS A 78 8.38 -9.42 -4.03
CA HIS A 78 7.35 -9.60 -5.04
C HIS A 78 6.22 -10.47 -4.48
N SER A 79 4.98 -9.96 -4.51
CA SER A 79 3.80 -10.76 -4.19
C SER A 79 3.14 -11.29 -5.47
N PRO A 80 2.94 -12.60 -5.61
CA PRO A 80 2.19 -13.17 -6.72
C PRO A 80 0.67 -12.90 -6.62
N ASP A 81 0.18 -12.40 -5.48
CA ASP A 81 -1.24 -12.15 -5.23
C ASP A 81 -1.55 -10.65 -5.18
N LEU A 82 -2.30 -10.17 -6.17
CA LEU A 82 -2.69 -8.75 -6.25
C LEU A 82 -3.56 -8.30 -5.07
N ARG A 83 -4.16 -9.23 -4.32
CA ARG A 83 -4.93 -8.93 -3.10
C ARG A 83 -4.06 -8.34 -2.00
N ASP A 84 -2.77 -8.67 -1.97
CA ASP A 84 -1.82 -8.05 -1.03
C ASP A 84 -1.61 -6.55 -1.33
N CYS A 85 -1.90 -6.14 -2.57
CA CYS A 85 -1.98 -4.75 -3.01
C CYS A 85 -3.42 -4.21 -3.04
N GLY A 86 -4.38 -4.88 -2.38
CA GLY A 86 -5.77 -4.44 -2.32
C GLY A 86 -6.53 -4.57 -3.65
N ILE A 87 -6.00 -5.32 -4.62
CA ILE A 87 -6.62 -5.50 -5.94
C ILE A 87 -7.21 -6.91 -6.04
N GLY A 88 -8.53 -6.95 -6.09
CA GLY A 88 -9.30 -8.19 -6.18
C GLY A 88 -10.64 -8.03 -5.47
N PRO A 89 -11.55 -9.01 -5.60
CA PRO A 89 -12.76 -9.03 -4.80
C PRO A 89 -12.40 -9.07 -3.31
N GLU A 90 -13.11 -8.29 -2.50
CA GLU A 90 -13.01 -8.40 -1.05
C GLU A 90 -13.33 -9.86 -0.66
N PRO A 91 -12.49 -10.53 0.14
CA PRO A 91 -12.77 -11.89 0.54
C PRO A 91 -14.16 -11.96 1.20
N ALA A 92 -14.93 -12.99 0.84
CA ALA A 92 -16.21 -13.24 1.47
C ALA A 92 -16.04 -13.25 2.99
N GLU A 93 -17.03 -12.77 3.74
CA GLU A 93 -16.97 -12.64 5.20
C GLU A 93 -16.55 -13.94 5.92
N GLN A 94 -16.81 -15.08 5.29
CA GLN A 94 -16.40 -16.42 5.71
C GLN A 94 -14.87 -16.64 5.70
N ASP A 95 -14.14 -16.01 4.78
CA ASP A 95 -12.69 -16.12 4.62
C ASP A 95 -11.91 -15.14 5.52
N ARG A 96 -12.56 -14.07 5.99
CA ARG A 96 -11.96 -13.10 6.95
C ARG A 96 -11.56 -13.74 8.28
N LYS A 97 -12.18 -14.86 8.65
CA LYS A 97 -11.88 -15.60 9.89
C LYS A 97 -10.65 -16.49 9.79
N ASN A 98 -10.14 -16.75 8.58
CA ASN A 98 -9.00 -17.63 8.35
C ASN A 98 -7.69 -16.87 8.08
N VAL A 99 -7.74 -15.55 7.88
CA VAL A 99 -6.57 -14.69 7.72
C VAL A 99 -6.22 -14.07 9.09
N ILE A 100 -5.64 -14.88 9.98
CA ILE A 100 -4.94 -14.35 11.15
C ILE A 100 -3.54 -13.95 10.70
N GLY A 101 -3.37 -12.65 10.49
CA GLY A 101 -2.11 -11.97 10.24
C GLY A 101 -2.39 -10.48 10.12
N ASP A 102 -2.15 -9.74 11.19
CA ASP A 102 -2.52 -8.34 11.43
C ASP A 102 -2.10 -7.35 10.31
N TYR A 103 -2.83 -7.33 9.20
CA TYR A 103 -2.92 -6.15 8.35
C TYR A 103 -4.15 -5.35 8.74
N ARG A 104 -3.92 -4.19 9.38
CA ARG A 104 -4.94 -3.14 9.50
C ARG A 104 -4.76 -2.17 8.33
N PRO A 105 -5.73 -2.05 7.42
CA PRO A 105 -5.78 -0.92 6.51
C PRO A 105 -5.77 0.36 7.32
N PHE A 106 -5.05 1.38 6.84
CA PHE A 106 -5.04 2.70 7.45
C PHE A 106 -6.46 3.29 7.38
N GLU A 107 -7.19 3.27 8.50
CA GLU A 107 -8.44 4.00 8.59
C GLU A 107 -8.13 5.51 8.59
N GLU A 108 -8.58 6.17 7.53
CA GLU A 108 -8.61 7.61 7.43
C GLU A 108 -9.53 8.15 8.54
N SER A 109 -8.94 8.76 9.55
CA SER A 109 -9.67 9.37 10.66
C SER A 109 -10.51 10.55 10.19
N THR A 110 -11.74 10.32 9.76
CA THR A 110 -12.72 11.39 9.62
C THR A 110 -13.17 11.84 11.00
N SER A 111 -12.59 12.94 11.50
CA SER A 111 -13.13 13.66 12.64
C SER A 111 -14.50 14.25 12.29
N LYS A 112 -15.58 13.60 12.72
CA LYS A 112 -16.87 14.25 12.93
C LYS A 112 -17.41 13.79 14.27
N GLY A 113 -17.36 14.71 15.24
CA GLY A 113 -18.02 14.52 16.51
C GLY A 113 -19.53 14.40 16.34
N TYR A 114 -20.17 13.65 17.24
CA TYR A 114 -21.36 14.10 17.97
C TYR A 114 -21.58 13.19 19.19
N SER A 115 -22.04 13.83 20.24
CA SER A 115 -22.19 13.41 21.63
C SER A 115 -23.10 12.20 21.88
N GLY A 116 -22.84 11.44 22.94
CA GLY A 116 -23.79 10.49 23.51
C GLY A 116 -23.30 9.83 24.80
N LEU A 117 -23.86 10.27 25.93
CA LEU A 117 -23.69 9.73 27.29
C LEU A 117 -23.98 8.23 27.39
N GLY A 118 -23.36 7.53 28.36
CA GLY A 118 -23.96 6.30 28.90
C GLY A 118 -23.09 5.35 29.73
N ASN A 119 -22.69 5.78 30.93
CA ASN A 119 -22.51 4.98 32.16
C ASN A 119 -21.61 3.72 32.18
N MET A 120 -20.47 3.89 32.89
CA MET A 120 -19.79 2.86 33.69
C MET A 120 -20.77 2.11 34.61
N LYS A 121 -20.62 0.78 34.68
CA LYS A 121 -20.75 0.04 35.94
C LYS A 121 -19.62 -0.97 36.06
N THR A 122 -18.97 -0.90 37.21
CA THR A 122 -17.95 -1.83 37.70
C THR A 122 -18.56 -2.65 38.83
N GLN A 123 -18.09 -3.90 38.95
CA GLN A 123 -18.49 -5.02 39.81
C GLN A 123 -19.54 -5.96 39.24
#